data_AF-A0A7W2FBS5-F1
#
_entry.id   AF-A0A7W2FBS5-F1
#
_cell.length_a   1.000
_cell.length_b   1.000
_cell.length_c   1.000
_cell.angle_alpha   90.00
_cell.angle_beta   90.00
_cell.angle_gamma   90.00
#
_symmetry.space_group_name_H-M   'P 1'
#
loop_
_entity.id
_entity.type
_entity.pdbx_description
1 polymer ?
#
loop_
_entity_poly.entity_id
_entity_poly.type
_entity_poly.pdbx_seq_one_letter_code
_entity_poly.pdbx_strand_id
1 'polypeptide(L)'
;MQDENDKGAPPRFKPVPWMALENAAEVELWIEEHNRSMQDHIGRHETGYGVCFTLAEGGEIYMQTSPDGAVILDVTPEAAWVAPLIMAAARVEAPAGALWVLPDDKLIQLMIGLSSLIASSRLVVGHPFGRRRHYGQGY
;
A
#
# COMPACT_ATOMS: atom_id res chain seq x y z
N MET A 1 -23.31 21.55 7.71
CA MET A 1 -22.45 20.42 8.11
C MET A 1 -22.18 19.67 6.82
N GLN A 2 -21.00 19.86 6.23
CA GLN A 2 -20.61 19.32 4.93
C GLN A 2 -19.74 18.08 5.20
N ASP A 3 -20.36 16.91 5.12
CA ASP A 3 -19.69 15.60 5.19
C ASP A 3 -20.08 14.79 3.95
N GLU A 4 -19.81 15.34 2.75
CA GLU A 4 -20.05 14.62 1.50
C GLU A 4 -19.19 15.19 0.35
N ASN A 5 -17.87 15.29 0.52
CA ASN A 5 -16.99 15.55 -0.64
C ASN A 5 -15.51 15.19 -0.41
N ASP A 6 -15.19 13.90 -0.23
CA ASP A 6 -13.80 13.41 -0.35
C ASP A 6 -13.67 12.31 -1.42
N LYS A 7 -14.61 12.24 -2.37
CA LYS A 7 -14.57 11.29 -3.50
C LYS A 7 -14.25 11.92 -4.86
N GLY A 8 -14.05 13.24 -4.92
CA GLY A 8 -13.92 13.99 -6.18
C GLY A 8 -12.65 14.83 -6.36
N ALA A 9 -11.78 14.93 -5.35
CA ALA A 9 -10.50 15.62 -5.52
C ALA A 9 -9.58 14.76 -6.38
N PRO A 10 -9.02 15.30 -7.49
CA PRO A 10 -8.10 14.54 -8.30
C PRO A 10 -6.92 14.12 -7.42
N PRO A 11 -6.45 12.89 -7.63
CA PRO A 11 -5.36 12.35 -6.85
C PRO A 11 -4.13 13.26 -6.89
N ARG A 12 -3.61 13.68 -5.71
CA ARG A 12 -2.42 14.57 -5.63
C ARG A 12 -1.25 14.04 -6.45
N PHE A 13 -1.07 12.72 -6.43
CA PHE A 13 -0.11 11.99 -7.25
C PHE A 13 -0.84 11.27 -8.38
N LYS A 14 -0.35 11.40 -9.61
CA LYS A 14 -0.93 10.70 -10.76
C LYS A 14 -0.60 9.19 -10.68
N PRO A 15 -1.54 8.30 -11.06
CA PRO A 15 -1.23 6.89 -11.20
C PRO A 15 -0.17 6.68 -12.29
N VAL A 16 0.81 5.84 -11.99
CA VAL A 16 1.89 5.46 -12.89
C VAL A 16 1.63 4.01 -13.32
N PRO A 17 1.64 3.71 -14.63
CA PRO A 17 1.45 2.34 -15.11
C PRO A 17 2.49 1.41 -14.48
N TRP A 18 2.05 0.24 -14.03
CA TRP A 18 2.95 -0.71 -13.38
C TRP A 18 3.85 -1.38 -14.40
N MET A 19 5.14 -1.45 -14.09
CA MET A 19 6.10 -2.26 -14.84
C MET A 19 6.30 -3.56 -14.06
N ALA A 20 6.07 -4.68 -14.72
CA ALA A 20 6.19 -5.97 -14.06
C ALA A 20 7.64 -6.21 -13.60
N LEU A 21 7.83 -6.25 -12.29
CA LEU A 21 9.06 -6.66 -11.62
C LEU A 21 9.12 -8.20 -11.60
N GLU A 22 10.19 -8.78 -12.12
CA GLU A 22 10.37 -10.23 -12.25
C GLU A 22 11.43 -10.79 -11.29
N ASN A 23 12.34 -9.94 -10.82
CA ASN A 23 13.44 -10.34 -9.95
C ASN A 23 13.66 -9.39 -8.76
N ALA A 24 14.46 -9.85 -7.79
CA ALA A 24 14.73 -9.10 -6.56
C ALA A 24 15.41 -7.74 -6.82
N ALA A 25 16.34 -7.69 -7.77
CA ALA A 25 17.07 -6.46 -8.08
C ALA A 25 16.15 -5.36 -8.64
N GLU A 26 15.17 -5.73 -9.46
CA GLU A 26 14.15 -4.80 -9.95
C GLU A 26 13.26 -4.27 -8.81
N VAL A 27 12.90 -5.13 -7.85
CA VAL A 27 12.15 -4.69 -6.68
C VAL A 27 12.98 -3.74 -5.81
N GLU A 28 14.24 -4.05 -5.56
CA GLU A 28 15.14 -3.17 -4.81
C GLU A 28 15.26 -1.81 -5.49
N LEU A 29 15.46 -1.78 -6.80
CA LEU A 29 15.51 -0.55 -7.59
C LEU A 29 14.20 0.24 -7.48
N TRP A 30 13.06 -0.45 -7.57
CA TRP A 30 11.74 0.17 -7.39
C TRP A 30 11.58 0.76 -5.98
N ILE A 31 12.02 0.05 -4.93
CA ILE A 31 11.99 0.55 -3.55
C ILE A 31 12.86 1.81 -3.41
N GLU A 32 14.05 1.82 -4.00
CA GLU A 32 14.93 2.99 -3.97
C GLU A 32 14.33 4.20 -4.69
N GLU A 33 13.78 3.99 -5.90
CA GLU A 33 13.11 5.04 -6.66
C GLU A 33 11.88 5.56 -5.91
N HIS A 34 11.09 4.65 -5.33
CA HIS A 34 9.92 4.98 -4.52
C HIS A 34 10.29 5.78 -3.28
N ASN A 35 11.30 5.35 -2.52
CA ASN A 35 11.81 6.06 -1.34
C ASN A 35 12.34 7.44 -1.70
N ARG A 36 12.99 7.59 -2.85
CA ARG A 36 13.46 8.88 -3.35
C ARG A 36 12.28 9.79 -3.71
N SER A 37 11.28 9.26 -4.42
CA SER A 37 10.08 10.02 -4.79
C SER A 37 9.29 10.46 -3.54
N MET A 38 9.21 9.60 -2.53
CA MET A 38 8.66 9.95 -1.22
C MET A 38 9.44 11.08 -0.56
N GLN A 39 10.78 11.00 -0.51
CA GLN A 39 11.60 12.07 0.08
C GLN A 39 11.49 13.41 -0.66
N ASP A 40 11.31 13.40 -1.99
CA ASP A 40 11.18 14.60 -2.81
C ASP A 40 9.81 15.28 -2.62
N HIS A 41 8.75 14.47 -2.50
CA HIS A 41 7.37 14.97 -2.55
C HIS A 41 6.62 15.02 -1.22
N ILE A 42 7.10 14.33 -0.18
CA ILE A 42 6.45 14.22 1.12
C ILE A 42 7.17 15.12 2.11
N GLY A 43 6.49 16.19 2.54
CA GLY A 43 6.99 17.10 3.56
C GLY A 43 7.11 16.40 4.92
N ARG A 44 8.04 16.86 5.75
CA ARG A 44 8.32 16.28 7.10
C ARG A 44 7.11 16.16 8.03
N HIS A 45 6.01 16.87 7.76
CA HIS A 45 4.79 16.84 8.57
C HIS A 45 3.71 15.91 8.01
N GLU A 46 3.90 15.37 6.81
CA GLU A 46 2.94 14.44 6.20
C GLU A 46 3.10 13.06 6.85
N THR A 47 1.97 12.48 7.27
CA THR A 47 1.92 11.17 7.91
C THR A 47 0.94 10.27 7.16
N GLY A 48 1.07 8.95 7.34
CA GLY A 48 0.21 8.00 6.62
C GLY A 48 0.51 8.00 5.12
N TYR A 49 1.79 7.98 4.77
CA TYR A 49 2.23 7.93 3.38
C TYR A 49 2.66 6.53 2.95
N GLY A 50 2.55 6.26 1.66
CA GLY A 50 2.92 4.98 1.08
C GLY A 50 2.51 4.93 -0.38
N VAL A 51 2.20 3.72 -0.85
CA VAL A 51 1.78 3.43 -2.22
C VAL A 51 0.41 2.77 -2.23
N CYS A 52 -0.41 3.12 -3.20
CA CYS A 52 -1.61 2.38 -3.56
C CYS A 52 -1.33 1.64 -4.87
N PHE A 53 -1.52 0.33 -4.84
CA PHE A 53 -1.49 -0.54 -6.01
C PHE A 53 -2.92 -0.81 -6.45
N THR A 54 -3.25 -0.39 -7.66
CA THR A 54 -4.53 -0.71 -8.29
C THR A 54 -4.36 -2.01 -9.08
N LEU A 55 -5.17 -3.01 -8.76
CA LEU A 55 -5.15 -4.32 -9.40
C LEU A 55 -5.91 -4.29 -10.74
N ALA A 56 -5.42 -5.05 -11.72
CA ALA A 56 -6.02 -5.12 -13.06
C ALA A 56 -7.46 -5.68 -13.04
N GLU A 57 -7.68 -6.72 -12.22
CA GLU A 57 -8.97 -7.40 -12.07
C GLU A 57 -9.93 -6.67 -11.10
N GLY A 58 -9.50 -5.53 -10.56
CA GLY A 58 -10.26 -4.73 -9.60
C GLY A 58 -9.80 -4.88 -8.16
N GLY A 59 -9.99 -3.80 -7.41
CA GLY A 59 -9.51 -3.64 -6.04
C GLY A 59 -8.17 -2.89 -5.96
N GLU A 60 -7.90 -2.43 -4.75
CA GLU A 60 -6.71 -1.66 -4.39
C GLU A 60 -6.03 -2.24 -3.16
N ILE A 61 -4.70 -2.18 -3.15
CA ILE A 61 -3.86 -2.55 -2.02
C ILE A 61 -3.03 -1.33 -1.64
N TYR A 62 -3.22 -0.81 -0.45
CA TYR A 62 -2.42 0.28 0.09
C TYR A 62 -1.26 -0.33 0.87
N MET A 63 -0.03 -0.02 0.50
CA MET A 63 1.17 -0.47 1.19
C MET A 63 1.92 0.69 1.83
N GLN A 64 2.40 0.49 3.05
CA GLN A 64 3.31 1.38 3.76
C GLN A 64 4.41 0.57 4.44
N THR A 65 5.64 1.06 4.43
CA THR A 65 6.71 0.58 5.31
C THR A 65 6.74 1.40 6.60
N SER A 66 6.67 0.71 7.73
CA SER A 66 6.82 1.29 9.05
C SER A 66 8.28 1.67 9.30
N PRO A 67 8.57 2.63 10.20
CA PRO A 67 9.93 2.98 10.60
C PRO A 67 10.69 1.81 11.27
N ASP A 68 9.97 0.80 11.77
CA ASP A 68 10.52 -0.45 12.31
C ASP A 68 10.93 -1.45 11.21
N GLY A 69 10.66 -1.15 9.95
CA GLY A 69 10.89 -2.04 8.80
C GLY A 69 9.66 -2.83 8.38
N ALA A 70 8.69 -3.05 9.27
CA ALA A 70 7.49 -3.83 8.95
C ALA A 70 6.69 -3.25 7.75
N VAL A 71 6.26 -4.12 6.84
CA VAL A 71 5.40 -3.81 5.70
C VAL A 71 3.94 -3.95 6.14
N ILE A 72 3.20 -2.85 6.06
CA ILE A 72 1.77 -2.79 6.31
C ILE A 72 1.06 -2.80 4.96
N LEU A 73 0.11 -3.70 4.77
CA LEU A 73 -0.80 -3.72 3.62
C LEU A 73 -2.22 -3.53 4.11
N ASP A 74 -2.94 -2.58 3.56
CA ASP A 74 -4.38 -2.41 3.72
C ASP A 74 -5.05 -2.82 2.40
N VAL A 75 -5.72 -3.97 2.43
CA VAL A 75 -6.34 -4.61 1.27
C VAL A 75 -7.82 -4.24 1.27
N THR A 76 -8.26 -3.53 0.24
CA THR A 76 -9.68 -3.20 0.08
C THR A 76 -10.55 -4.46 -0.03
N PRO A 77 -11.84 -4.41 0.33
CA PRO A 77 -12.73 -5.56 0.21
C PRO A 77 -12.83 -6.09 -1.23
N GLU A 78 -12.71 -5.21 -2.23
CA GLU A 78 -12.66 -5.57 -3.65
C GLU A 78 -11.38 -6.36 -4.01
N ALA A 79 -10.28 -6.12 -3.31
CA ALA A 79 -9.03 -6.85 -3.45
C ALA A 79 -8.92 -8.08 -2.52
N ALA A 80 -9.97 -8.44 -1.76
CA ALA A 80 -9.91 -9.56 -0.82
C ALA A 80 -9.54 -10.91 -1.48
N TRP A 81 -9.77 -11.04 -2.79
CA TRP A 81 -9.38 -12.21 -3.58
C TRP A 81 -7.86 -12.43 -3.65
N VAL A 82 -7.03 -11.41 -3.38
CA VAL A 82 -5.55 -11.56 -3.33
C VAL A 82 -5.05 -12.12 -2.01
N ALA A 83 -5.91 -12.25 -0.99
CA ALA A 83 -5.54 -12.81 0.31
C ALA A 83 -4.74 -14.13 0.23
N PRO A 84 -5.14 -15.18 -0.54
CA PRO A 84 -4.36 -16.40 -0.67
C PRO A 84 -2.95 -16.18 -1.26
N LEU A 85 -2.77 -15.18 -2.13
CA LEU A 85 -1.45 -14.84 -2.69
C LEU A 85 -0.58 -14.16 -1.64
N ILE A 86 -1.14 -13.22 -0.87
CA ILE A 86 -0.44 -12.57 0.25
C ILE A 86 -0.03 -13.62 1.28
N MET A 87 -0.93 -14.54 1.64
CA MET A 87 -0.63 -15.66 2.54
C MET A 87 0.51 -16.53 2.01
N ALA A 88 0.49 -16.85 0.71
CA ALA A 88 1.53 -17.66 0.08
C ALA A 88 2.90 -16.97 0.07
N ALA A 89 2.94 -15.68 -0.29
CA ALA A 89 4.16 -14.88 -0.37
C ALA A 89 4.76 -14.60 1.01
N ALA A 90 3.90 -14.24 1.98
CA ALA A 90 4.32 -13.91 3.33
C ALA A 90 4.51 -15.14 4.24
N ARG A 91 3.90 -16.27 3.88
CA ARG A 91 3.77 -17.47 4.73
C ARG A 91 3.14 -17.17 6.09
N VAL A 92 2.10 -16.36 6.09
CA VAL A 92 1.33 -15.97 7.28
C VAL A 92 -0.13 -16.38 7.13
N GLU A 93 -0.81 -16.51 8.26
CA GLU A 93 -2.26 -16.66 8.31
C GLU A 93 -2.97 -15.33 7.99
N ALA A 94 -4.12 -15.41 7.30
CA ALA A 94 -4.89 -14.23 6.99
C ALA A 94 -5.44 -13.59 8.27
N PRO A 95 -5.21 -12.29 8.51
CA PRO A 95 -5.85 -11.58 9.61
C PRO A 95 -7.36 -11.53 9.38
N ALA A 96 -8.13 -11.36 10.46
CA ALA A 96 -9.59 -11.21 10.39
C ALA A 96 -10.05 -9.90 9.72
N GLY A 97 -9.13 -9.06 9.25
CA GLY A 97 -9.42 -7.74 8.68
C GLY A 97 -8.62 -7.45 7.42
N ALA A 98 -8.82 -6.25 6.88
CA ALA A 98 -8.14 -5.74 5.68
C ALA A 98 -6.65 -5.45 5.87
N LEU A 99 -6.19 -5.34 7.13
CA LEU A 99 -4.83 -4.91 7.47
C LEU A 99 -3.91 -6.11 7.70
N TRP A 100 -2.84 -6.19 6.91
CA TRP A 100 -1.77 -7.18 7.01
C TRP A 100 -0.50 -6.50 7.47
N VAL A 101 0.20 -7.12 8.41
CA VAL A 101 1.51 -6.66 8.88
C VAL A 101 2.50 -7.78 8.65
N LEU A 102 3.48 -7.51 7.79
CA LEU A 102 4.48 -8.44 7.32
C LEU A 102 5.88 -7.93 7.68
N PRO A 103 6.87 -8.82 7.90
CA PRO A 103 8.27 -8.40 8.02
C PRO A 103 8.81 -7.89 6.67
N ASP A 104 9.82 -7.03 6.70
CA ASP A 104 10.44 -6.40 5.52
C ASP A 104 11.02 -7.43 4.53
N ASP A 105 11.56 -8.55 5.03
CA ASP A 105 12.08 -9.66 4.22
C ASP A 105 11.04 -10.23 3.24
N LYS A 106 9.73 -10.07 3.54
CA LYS A 106 8.64 -10.52 2.67
C LYS A 106 8.28 -9.51 1.59
N LEU A 107 8.77 -8.28 1.66
CA LEU A 107 8.46 -7.24 0.69
C LEU A 107 8.83 -7.68 -0.72
N ILE A 108 10.05 -8.18 -0.92
CA ILE A 108 10.55 -8.54 -2.24
C ILE A 108 9.69 -9.65 -2.86
N GLN A 109 9.43 -10.71 -2.11
CA GLN A 109 8.61 -11.84 -2.57
C GLN A 109 7.16 -11.43 -2.82
N LEU A 110 6.60 -10.59 -1.95
CA LEU A 110 5.25 -10.04 -2.11
C LEU A 110 5.17 -9.20 -3.38
N MET A 111 6.15 -8.33 -3.62
CA MET A 111 6.17 -7.46 -4.79
C MET A 111 6.25 -8.27 -6.08
N ILE A 112 7.14 -9.27 -6.16
CA ILE A 112 7.23 -10.17 -7.32
C ILE A 112 5.90 -10.91 -7.53
N GLY A 113 5.28 -11.43 -6.47
CA GLY A 113 4.01 -12.14 -6.55
C GLY A 113 2.84 -11.26 -7.01
N LEU A 114 2.73 -10.05 -6.46
CA LEU A 114 1.68 -9.09 -6.80
C LEU A 114 1.93 -8.39 -8.14
N SER A 115 3.18 -8.30 -8.58
CA SER A 115 3.60 -7.57 -9.78
C SER A 115 2.76 -7.89 -11.02
N SER A 116 2.45 -9.17 -11.22
CA SER A 116 1.62 -9.64 -12.35
C SER A 116 0.15 -9.20 -12.29
N LEU A 117 -0.34 -8.81 -11.10
CA LEU A 117 -1.73 -8.42 -10.85
C LEU A 117 -1.93 -6.91 -10.79
N ILE A 118 -0.85 -6.15 -10.59
CA ILE A 118 -0.90 -4.69 -10.46
C ILE A 118 -1.02 -4.08 -11.85
N ALA A 119 -2.04 -3.25 -12.06
CA ALA A 119 -2.20 -2.46 -13.29
C ALA A 119 -1.48 -1.12 -13.19
N SER A 120 -1.57 -0.46 -12.03
CA SER A 120 -0.89 0.82 -11.81
C SER A 120 -0.55 1.00 -10.33
N SER A 121 0.48 1.81 -10.07
CA SER A 121 0.85 2.23 -8.72
C SER A 121 0.73 3.73 -8.57
N ARG A 122 0.46 4.19 -7.37
CA ARG A 122 0.26 5.61 -7.08
C ARG A 122 0.71 5.94 -5.67
N LEU A 123 1.46 7.01 -5.50
CA LEU A 123 1.78 7.55 -4.18
C LEU A 123 0.52 8.06 -3.47
N VAL A 124 0.43 7.77 -2.18
CA VAL A 124 -0.66 8.23 -1.31
C VAL A 124 -0.09 8.85 -0.04
N VAL A 125 -0.78 9.86 0.48
CA VAL A 125 -0.46 10.56 1.73
C VAL A 125 -1.75 10.73 2.52
N GLY A 126 -1.68 10.72 3.85
CA GLY A 126 -2.85 10.82 4.72
C GLY A 126 -3.73 9.55 4.79
N HIS A 127 -3.27 8.42 4.23
CA HIS A 127 -3.99 7.16 4.35
C HIS A 127 -3.76 6.56 5.76
N PRO A 128 -4.80 6.08 6.45
CA PRO A 128 -4.69 5.66 7.85
C PRO A 128 -3.87 4.38 8.06
N PHE A 129 -3.77 3.47 7.08
CA PHE A 129 -3.01 2.20 7.17
C PHE A 129 -3.27 1.45 8.48
N GLY A 130 -4.53 1.29 8.85
CA GLY A 130 -4.87 0.62 10.11
C GLY A 130 -4.51 1.36 11.40
N ARG A 131 -3.94 2.58 11.36
CA ARG A 131 -4.03 3.51 12.50
C ARG A 131 -5.50 3.72 12.74
N ARG A 132 -6.01 3.06 13.79
CA ARG A 132 -7.36 3.25 14.31
C ARG A 132 -7.70 4.72 14.16
N ARG A 133 -8.77 5.03 13.43
CA ARG A 133 -9.60 6.19 13.75
C ARG A 133 -9.82 6.08 15.25
N HIS A 134 -9.04 6.81 16.04
CA HIS A 134 -9.41 7.12 17.40
C HIS A 134 -10.69 7.96 17.21
N TYR A 135 -11.83 7.27 17.10
CA TYR A 135 -13.08 7.89 17.46
C TYR A 135 -12.84 8.43 18.86
N GLY A 136 -12.83 9.75 18.95
CA GLY A 136 -12.72 10.46 20.21
C GLY A 136 -13.68 9.79 21.18
N GLN A 137 -13.11 9.16 22.20
CA GLN A 137 -13.85 8.80 23.39
C GLN A 137 -14.17 10.13 24.06
N GLY A 138 -15.26 10.75 23.61
CA GLY A 138 -15.85 11.90 24.26
C GLY A 138 -16.26 11.49 25.67
N TYR A 139 -15.66 12.16 26.63
CA TYR A 139 -16.13 12.28 28.00
C TYR A 139 -16.49 13.74 28.24
#